data_AF-A0A970Q4C2-F1
#
_entry.id   AF-A0A970Q4C2-F1
#
_cell.length_a   1.000
_cell.length_b   1.000
_cell.length_c   1.000
_cell.angle_alpha   90.00
_cell.angle_beta   90.00
_cell.angle_gamma   90.00
#
_symmetry.space_group_name_H-M   'P 1'
#
loop_
_entity.id
_entity.type
_entity.pdbx_description
1 polymer ?
#
loop_
_entity_poly.entity_id
_entity_poly.type
_entity_poly.pdbx_seq_one_letter_code
_entity_poly.pdbx_strand_id
1 'polypeptide(L)'
;MGEGFVMKELLPTVESDRVVLSSFLERHKLRYEEDIEYAVGLYDQDILVACGCCAGALLKGFAVVEELRGKNVLGRIVSALVANRYYAGYFDLIIITPSYNRMLFENCGFYTVA
;
A
#
# COMPACT_ATOMS: atom_id res chain seq x y z
N MET A 1 -15.76 -8.16 18.75
CA MET A 1 -14.28 -8.14 18.86
C MET A 1 -13.80 -6.99 18.00
N GLY A 2 -13.38 -5.89 18.63
CA GLY A 2 -13.07 -4.64 17.93
C GLY A 2 -11.86 -4.79 17.01
N GLU A 3 -12.02 -4.40 15.76
CA GLU A 3 -10.97 -4.37 14.74
C GLU A 3 -9.97 -3.24 15.08
N GLY A 4 -8.86 -3.60 15.74
CA GLY A 4 -7.82 -2.67 16.17
C GLY A 4 -6.78 -2.38 15.11
N PHE A 5 -7.18 -2.18 13.84
CA PHE A 5 -6.21 -1.89 12.79
C PHE A 5 -5.76 -0.42 12.84
N VAL A 6 -4.46 -0.21 12.94
CA VAL A 6 -3.84 1.12 12.99
C VAL A 6 -3.09 1.39 11.69
N MET A 7 -3.38 2.49 11.02
CA MET A 7 -2.55 2.94 9.90
C MET A 7 -1.32 3.67 10.44
N LYS A 8 -0.17 3.35 9.89
CA LYS A 8 1.11 4.02 10.16
C LYS A 8 1.78 4.36 8.84
N GLU A 9 2.49 5.47 8.84
CA GLU A 9 3.36 5.85 7.74
C GLU A 9 4.65 5.04 7.82
N LEU A 10 5.19 4.68 6.67
CA LEU A 10 6.46 3.97 6.52
C LEU A 10 7.34 4.84 5.64
N LEU A 11 8.44 5.33 6.22
CA LEU A 11 9.35 6.23 5.52
C LEU A 11 10.57 5.45 5.01
N PRO A 12 10.79 5.39 3.68
CA PRO A 12 11.97 4.77 3.09
C PRO A 12 13.31 5.30 3.60
N THR A 13 13.31 6.54 4.13
CA THR A 13 14.47 7.19 4.74
C THR A 13 14.83 6.61 6.11
N VAL A 14 13.92 5.87 6.75
CA VAL A 14 14.13 5.19 8.03
C VAL A 14 14.44 3.73 7.76
N GLU A 15 15.63 3.27 8.18
CA GLU A 15 16.10 1.90 7.93
C GLU A 15 15.11 0.83 8.44
N SER A 16 14.56 1.02 9.63
CA SER A 16 13.60 0.07 10.22
C SER A 16 12.34 -0.08 9.36
N ASP A 17 11.78 1.03 8.88
CA ASP A 17 10.58 1.03 8.03
C ASP A 17 10.87 0.38 6.69
N ARG A 18 12.04 0.69 6.11
CA ARG A 18 12.51 0.09 4.85
C ARG A 18 12.63 -1.44 4.97
N VAL A 19 13.23 -1.94 6.05
CA VAL A 19 13.39 -3.38 6.27
C VAL A 19 12.03 -4.06 6.43
N VAL A 20 11.10 -3.47 7.20
CA VAL A 20 9.76 -3.99 7.39
C VAL A 20 8.98 -4.03 6.07
N LEU A 21 9.00 -2.93 5.31
CA LEU A 21 8.31 -2.82 4.04
C LEU A 21 8.88 -3.79 3.01
N SER A 22 10.20 -3.86 2.87
CA SER A 22 10.88 -4.77 1.94
C SER A 22 10.56 -6.23 2.24
N SER A 23 10.66 -6.64 3.52
CA SER A 23 10.34 -8.00 3.95
C SER A 23 8.88 -8.36 3.68
N PHE A 24 7.96 -7.41 3.87
CA PHE A 24 6.53 -7.64 3.64
C PHE A 24 6.22 -7.76 2.14
N LEU A 25 6.77 -6.88 1.31
CA LEU A 25 6.63 -6.96 -0.15
C LEU A 25 7.16 -8.29 -0.68
N GLU A 26 8.34 -8.73 -0.23
CA GLU A 26 8.96 -9.99 -0.68
C GLU A 26 8.07 -11.21 -0.37
N ARG A 27 7.49 -11.26 0.84
CA ARG A 27 6.53 -12.32 1.23
C ARG A 27 5.30 -12.35 0.32
N HIS A 28 4.91 -11.21 -0.23
CA HIS A 28 3.80 -11.05 -1.16
C HIS A 28 4.23 -11.12 -2.65
N LYS A 29 5.44 -11.61 -2.92
CA LYS A 29 6.03 -11.73 -4.27
C LYS A 29 6.18 -10.38 -5.00
N LEU A 30 6.22 -9.28 -4.25
CA LEU A 30 6.52 -7.96 -4.74
C LEU A 30 7.98 -7.63 -4.43
N ARG A 31 8.61 -6.85 -5.31
CA ARG A 31 9.97 -6.38 -5.09
C ARG A 31 9.90 -4.98 -4.47
N TYR A 32 10.74 -4.72 -3.47
CA TYR A 32 11.00 -3.37 -3.01
C TYR A 32 11.76 -2.58 -4.09
N GLU A 33 11.31 -1.37 -4.38
CA GLU A 33 11.90 -0.50 -5.38
C GLU A 33 12.52 0.73 -4.68
N GLU A 34 13.71 1.16 -5.11
CA GLU A 34 14.46 2.24 -4.44
C GLU A 34 13.88 3.63 -4.70
N ASP A 35 13.01 3.77 -5.69
CA ASP A 35 12.28 5.00 -6.02
C ASP A 35 11.03 5.21 -5.14
N ILE A 36 10.73 4.30 -4.21
CA ILE A 36 9.65 4.52 -3.24
C ILE A 36 10.02 5.72 -2.37
N GLU A 37 9.16 6.74 -2.39
CA GLU A 37 9.34 7.97 -1.62
C GLU A 37 8.56 7.96 -0.30
N TYR A 38 7.42 7.25 -0.28
CA TYR A 38 6.53 7.18 0.87
C TYR A 38 5.68 5.93 0.79
N ALA A 39 5.38 5.35 1.94
CA ALA A 39 4.48 4.21 2.05
C ALA A 39 3.57 4.35 3.27
N VAL A 40 2.45 3.62 3.22
CA VAL A 40 1.51 3.48 4.32
C VAL A 40 1.31 2.00 4.59
N GLY A 41 1.37 1.63 5.85
CA GLY A 41 1.10 0.30 6.35
C GLY A 41 -0.14 0.27 7.24
N LEU A 42 -0.95 -0.77 7.12
CA LEU A 42 -1.95 -1.13 8.11
C LEU A 42 -1.36 -2.19 9.04
N TYR A 43 -1.42 -1.91 10.34
CA TYR A 43 -0.93 -2.78 11.39
C TYR A 43 -2.09 -3.40 12.15
N ASP A 44 -2.02 -4.71 12.37
CA ASP A 44 -2.79 -5.39 13.41
C ASP A 44 -1.87 -5.58 14.61
N GLN A 45 -2.13 -4.84 15.69
CA GLN A 45 -1.21 -4.69 16.81
C GLN A 45 0.17 -4.15 16.34
N ASP A 46 1.17 -5.02 16.20
CA ASP A 46 2.53 -4.71 15.74
C ASP A 46 2.91 -5.43 14.44
N ILE A 47 1.98 -6.16 13.83
CA ILE A 47 2.21 -6.91 12.60
C ILE A 47 1.68 -6.10 11.42
N LEU A 48 2.55 -5.86 10.43
CA LEU A 48 2.13 -5.29 9.15
C LEU A 48 1.25 -6.30 8.41
N VAL A 49 0.00 -5.94 8.14
CA VAL A 49 -0.99 -6.81 7.49
C VAL A 49 -1.41 -6.29 6.10
N ALA A 50 -1.13 -5.03 5.80
CA ALA A 50 -1.27 -4.49 4.45
C ALA A 50 -0.36 -3.29 4.25
N CYS A 51 0.07 -3.02 3.03
CA CYS A 51 0.81 -1.82 2.69
C CYS A 51 0.49 -1.31 1.27
N GLY A 52 0.86 -0.06 1.03
CA GLY A 52 0.92 0.55 -0.29
C GLY A 52 1.97 1.64 -0.31
N CYS A 53 2.55 1.87 -1.47
CA CYS A 53 3.71 2.73 -1.68
C CYS A 53 3.42 3.76 -2.76
N CYS A 54 4.24 4.80 -2.83
CA CYS A 54 4.20 5.76 -3.92
C CYS A 54 5.57 6.34 -4.28
N ALA A 55 5.70 6.68 -5.56
CA ALA A 55 6.87 7.27 -6.20
C ALA A 55 6.36 8.36 -7.16
N GLY A 56 6.59 9.63 -6.86
CA GLY A 56 5.96 10.75 -7.57
C GLY A 56 4.43 10.63 -7.59
N ALA A 57 3.83 10.64 -8.78
CA ALA A 57 2.40 10.44 -9.01
C ALA A 57 1.95 8.96 -9.06
N LEU A 58 2.91 8.03 -8.98
CA LEU A 58 2.67 6.59 -9.12
C LEU A 58 2.37 5.98 -7.76
N LEU A 59 1.23 5.32 -7.63
CA LEU A 59 0.90 4.47 -6.50
C LEU A 59 1.18 3.01 -6.88
N LYS A 60 1.96 2.31 -6.05
CA LYS A 60 2.46 0.96 -6.34
C LYS A 60 2.73 0.16 -5.07
N GLY A 61 3.30 -1.04 -5.21
CA GLY A 61 3.75 -1.83 -4.06
C GLY A 61 2.61 -2.19 -3.09
N PHE A 62 1.44 -2.53 -3.63
CA PHE A 62 0.27 -2.87 -2.84
C PHE A 62 0.27 -4.33 -2.44
N ALA A 63 0.28 -4.61 -1.14
CA ALA A 63 0.17 -5.95 -0.58
C ALA A 63 -0.84 -5.99 0.56
N VAL A 64 -1.62 -7.07 0.65
CA VAL A 64 -2.62 -7.31 1.70
C VAL A 64 -2.58 -8.79 2.04
N VAL A 65 -2.55 -9.13 3.32
CA VAL A 65 -2.69 -10.52 3.79
C VAL A 65 -4.04 -11.10 3.35
N GLU A 66 -4.06 -12.40 3.08
CA GLU A 66 -5.22 -13.05 2.47
C GLU A 66 -6.49 -12.95 3.35
N GLU A 67 -6.30 -12.98 4.67
CA GLU A 67 -7.35 -12.90 5.69
C GLU A 67 -8.07 -11.54 5.74
N LEU A 68 -7.46 -10.49 5.18
CA LEU A 68 -8.01 -9.13 5.15
C LEU A 68 -8.50 -8.71 3.77
N ARG A 69 -8.45 -9.61 2.78
CA ARG A 69 -9.04 -9.35 1.46
C ARG A 69 -10.55 -9.19 1.60
N GLY A 70 -11.11 -8.09 1.06
CA GLY A 70 -12.54 -7.79 1.12
C GLY A 70 -12.98 -6.90 2.29
N LYS A 71 -12.10 -6.54 3.23
CA LYS A 71 -12.42 -5.62 4.35
C LYS A 71 -12.24 -4.11 4.04
N ASN A 72 -12.26 -3.74 2.76
CA ASN A 72 -11.96 -2.38 2.28
C ASN A 72 -10.61 -1.80 2.79
N VAL A 73 -9.65 -2.66 3.15
CA VAL A 73 -8.32 -2.27 3.66
C VAL A 73 -7.55 -1.50 2.60
N LEU A 74 -7.57 -1.99 1.36
CA LEU A 74 -6.89 -1.34 0.24
C LEU A 74 -7.44 0.06 -0.03
N GLY A 75 -8.77 0.27 0.05
CA GLY A 75 -9.37 1.59 -0.12
C GLY A 75 -8.89 2.62 0.91
N ARG A 76 -8.64 2.20 2.16
CA ARG A 76 -8.06 3.06 3.21
C ARG A 76 -6.62 3.45 2.90
N ILE A 77 -5.81 2.48 2.46
CA ILE A 77 -4.41 2.71 2.07
C ILE A 77 -4.35 3.63 0.86
N VAL A 78 -5.15 3.38 -0.19
CA VAL A 78 -5.20 4.24 -1.38
C VAL A 78 -5.62 5.65 -1.00
N SER A 79 -6.65 5.82 -0.16
CA SER A 79 -7.08 7.15 0.32
C SER A 79 -5.96 7.91 1.03
N ALA A 80 -5.20 7.22 1.88
CA ALA A 80 -4.07 7.82 2.60
C ALA A 80 -2.94 8.24 1.63
N LEU A 81 -2.60 7.37 0.67
CA LEU A 81 -1.60 7.69 -0.35
C LEU A 81 -2.05 8.86 -1.24
N VAL A 82 -3.31 8.87 -1.70
CA VAL A 82 -3.88 9.95 -2.51
C VAL A 82 -3.79 11.28 -1.75
N ALA A 83 -4.18 11.31 -0.48
CA ALA A 83 -4.06 12.51 0.34
C ALA A 83 -2.61 13.00 0.42
N ASN A 84 -1.67 12.11 0.74
CA ASN A 84 -0.24 12.44 0.80
C ASN A 84 0.29 13.00 -0.54
N ARG A 85 -0.04 12.36 -1.66
CA ARG A 85 0.39 12.78 -3.00
C ARG A 85 -0.22 14.12 -3.41
N TYR A 86 -1.49 14.35 -3.07
CA TYR A 86 -2.16 15.63 -3.29
C TYR A 86 -1.46 16.76 -2.53
N TYR A 87 -1.10 16.55 -1.26
CA TYR A 87 -0.31 17.52 -0.48
C TYR A 87 1.09 17.76 -1.06
N ALA A 88 1.67 16.76 -1.73
CA ALA A 88 2.95 16.89 -2.44
C ALA A 88 2.83 17.53 -3.84
N GLY A 89 1.63 17.91 -4.29
CA GLY A 89 1.39 18.56 -5.58
C GLY A 89 1.17 17.61 -6.76
N TYR A 90 0.94 16.32 -6.50
CA TYR A 90 0.58 15.33 -7.53
C TYR A 90 -0.94 15.16 -7.58
N PHE A 91 -1.54 15.45 -8.74
CA PHE A 91 -2.98 15.41 -8.96
C PHE A 91 -3.42 14.30 -9.91
N ASP A 92 -2.60 13.98 -10.91
CA ASP A 92 -2.84 12.92 -11.89
C ASP A 92 -2.20 11.60 -11.44
N LEU A 93 -2.85 10.93 -10.48
CA LEU A 93 -2.31 9.71 -9.87
C LEU A 93 -2.58 8.46 -10.72
N ILE A 94 -1.58 7.59 -10.80
CA ILE A 94 -1.65 6.32 -11.54
C ILE A 94 -1.43 5.17 -10.57
N ILE A 95 -2.29 4.15 -10.61
CA ILE A 95 -2.10 2.92 -9.83
C ILE A 95 -1.48 1.87 -10.74
N ILE A 96 -0.36 1.30 -10.32
CA ILE A 96 0.21 0.10 -10.94
C ILE A 96 0.25 -1.04 -9.94
N THR A 97 -0.10 -2.23 -10.43
CA THR A 97 -0.06 -3.45 -9.63
C THR A 97 0.11 -4.65 -10.55
N PRO A 98 0.81 -5.73 -10.11
CA PRO A 98 0.87 -6.95 -10.90
C PRO A 98 -0.52 -7.53 -11.16
N SER A 99 -0.68 -8.19 -12.30
CA SER A 99 -1.96 -8.76 -12.74
C SER A 99 -2.58 -9.75 -11.74
N TYR A 100 -1.77 -10.45 -10.94
CA TYR A 100 -2.26 -11.35 -9.90
C TYR A 100 -2.95 -10.63 -8.74
N ASN A 101 -2.69 -9.33 -8.53
CA ASN A 101 -3.35 -8.49 -7.53
C ASN A 101 -4.68 -7.91 -8.02
N ARG A 102 -5.10 -8.19 -9.25
CA ARG A 102 -6.35 -7.67 -9.85
C ARG A 102 -7.57 -7.84 -8.94
N MET A 103 -7.73 -9.01 -8.32
CA MET A 103 -8.85 -9.27 -7.40
C MET A 103 -8.86 -8.39 -6.14
N LEU A 104 -7.71 -7.86 -5.72
CA LEU A 104 -7.64 -6.91 -4.59
C LEU A 104 -8.28 -5.57 -4.96
N PHE A 105 -8.08 -5.14 -6.21
CA PHE A 105 -8.50 -3.83 -6.72
C PHE A 105 -9.96 -3.84 -7.19
N GLU A 106 -10.40 -4.89 -7.88
CA GLU A 106 -11.80 -5.01 -8.34
C GLU A 106 -12.77 -4.96 -7.16
N ASN A 107 -12.43 -5.60 -6.03
CA ASN A 107 -13.23 -5.57 -4.81
C ASN A 107 -13.25 -4.22 -4.10
N CYS A 108 -12.38 -3.28 -4.50
CA CYS A 108 -12.30 -1.93 -3.92
C CYS A 108 -12.78 -0.86 -4.91
N GLY A 109 -13.47 -1.24 -5.99
CA GLY A 109 -13.99 -0.31 -6.99
C GLY A 109 -12.94 0.24 -7.95
N PHE A 110 -11.73 -0.32 -7.96
CA PHE A 110 -10.69 0.01 -8.93
C PHE A 110 -10.73 -1.01 -10.06
N TYR A 111 -10.98 -0.53 -11.27
CA TYR A 111 -11.03 -1.36 -12.46
C TYR A 111 -9.79 -1.11 -13.30
N THR A 112 -9.25 -2.16 -13.91
CA THR A 112 -8.13 -2.04 -14.85
C THR A 112 -8.59 -1.22 -16.05
N VAL A 113 -7.91 -0.09 -16.30
CA VAL A 113 -8.07 0.67 -17.54
C VAL A 113 -6.95 0.21 -18.47
N ALA A 114 -7.32 -0.41 -19.59
CA ALA A 114 -6.41 -0.94 -20.59
C ALA A 114 -6.07 0.12 -21.66
#